data_AF-A0A7D9JZE6-F1
#
_entry.id   AF-A0A7D9JZE6-F1
#
_cell.length_a   1.000
_cell.length_b   1.000
_cell.length_c   1.000
_cell.angle_alpha   90.00
_cell.angle_beta   90.00
_cell.angle_gamma   90.00
#
_symmetry.space_group_name_H-M   'P 1'
#
loop_
_entity.id
_entity.type
_entity.pdbx_description
1 polymer ?
#
loop_
_entity_poly.entity_id
_entity_poly.type
_entity_poly.pdbx_seq_one_letter_code
_entity_poly.pdbx_strand_id
1 'polypeptide(L)'
;MEDHEETTMENKTAVEDLKLLIESIKYQQQDLEFQEQALKTMASVFRTSDSASSYLVTSDGLEHILRILLSSNDKPNSLREACLHALCAACENNAIAQQALCILEIFYVLKKFLLMKSSTRLQTLSCYLLICLMTNNEKGQTLARETKCVDTLRYLF
;
A
#
# COMPACT_ATOMS: atom_id res chain seq x y z
N MET A 1 -6.20 -29.72 14.58
CA MET A 1 -6.35 -30.15 13.17
C MET A 1 -7.43 -29.30 12.52
N GLU A 2 -8.58 -29.14 13.17
CA GLU A 2 -9.65 -28.18 12.81
C GLU A 2 -9.14 -26.73 12.70
N ASP A 3 -8.41 -26.19 13.70
CA ASP A 3 -7.86 -24.81 13.63
C ASP A 3 -6.93 -24.56 12.43
N HIS A 4 -6.17 -25.58 12.00
CA HIS A 4 -5.27 -25.46 10.85
C HIS A 4 -6.02 -25.50 9.52
N GLU A 5 -7.09 -26.29 9.41
CA GLU A 5 -7.92 -26.36 8.21
C GLU A 5 -8.77 -25.09 8.05
N GLU A 6 -9.30 -24.55 9.16
CA GLU A 6 -10.06 -23.29 9.18
C GLU A 6 -9.17 -22.10 8.75
N THR A 7 -7.98 -21.97 9.35
CA THR A 7 -6.99 -20.92 8.97
C THR A 7 -6.57 -21.02 7.49
N THR A 8 -6.49 -22.24 6.94
CA THR A 8 -6.12 -22.46 5.53
C THR A 8 -7.26 -22.06 4.59
N MET A 9 -8.51 -22.35 4.98
CA MET A 9 -9.70 -21.99 4.22
C MET A 9 -9.93 -20.47 4.22
N GLU A 10 -9.81 -19.82 5.38
CA GLU A 10 -9.92 -18.36 5.51
C GLU A 10 -8.90 -17.61 4.66
N ASN A 11 -7.64 -18.07 4.65
CA ASN A 11 -6.61 -17.50 3.79
C ASN A 11 -6.91 -17.66 2.30
N LYS A 12 -7.49 -18.79 1.90
CA LYS A 12 -7.90 -19.00 0.51
C LYS A 12 -9.03 -18.06 0.11
N THR A 13 -10.04 -17.91 0.97
CA THR A 13 -11.17 -16.98 0.77
C THR A 13 -10.67 -15.55 0.64
N ALA A 14 -9.77 -15.09 1.52
CA ALA A 14 -9.19 -13.75 1.44
C ALA A 14 -8.48 -13.46 0.11
N VAL A 15 -7.78 -14.47 -0.45
CA VAL A 15 -7.13 -14.35 -1.77
C VAL A 15 -8.17 -14.28 -2.90
N GLU A 16 -9.27 -15.02 -2.81
CA GLU A 16 -10.36 -14.98 -3.79
C GLU A 16 -11.11 -13.63 -3.75
N ASP A 17 -11.40 -13.11 -2.56
CA ASP A 17 -11.98 -11.78 -2.37
C ASP A 17 -11.08 -10.69 -2.96
N LEU A 18 -9.77 -10.78 -2.70
CA LEU A 18 -8.80 -9.86 -3.27
C LEU A 18 -8.79 -9.91 -4.79
N LYS A 19 -8.83 -11.11 -5.40
CA LYS A 19 -8.92 -11.26 -6.86
C LYS A 19 -10.15 -10.56 -7.42
N LEU A 20 -11.31 -10.77 -6.79
CA LEU A 20 -12.56 -10.14 -7.20
C LEU A 20 -12.48 -8.61 -7.09
N LEU A 21 -11.90 -8.08 -6.01
CA LEU A 21 -11.70 -6.64 -5.82
C LEU A 21 -10.79 -6.04 -6.89
N ILE A 22 -9.67 -6.71 -7.20
CA ILE A 22 -8.72 -6.28 -8.23
C ILE A 22 -9.43 -6.23 -9.61
N GLU A 23 -10.16 -7.28 -9.98
CA GLU A 23 -10.93 -7.30 -11.23
C GLU A 23 -11.98 -6.19 -11.24
N SER A 24 -12.73 -6.02 -10.16
CA SER A 24 -13.78 -5.00 -10.08
C SER A 24 -13.25 -3.58 -10.27
N ILE A 25 -12.10 -3.26 -9.66
CA ILE A 25 -11.42 -1.97 -9.86
C ILE A 25 -11.01 -1.77 -11.33
N LYS A 26 -10.54 -2.83 -12.01
CA LYS A 26 -10.16 -2.76 -13.43
C LYS A 26 -11.35 -2.55 -14.36
N TYR A 27 -12.55 -3.05 -14.01
CA TYR A 27 -13.76 -2.78 -14.77
C TYR A 27 -14.31 -1.37 -14.47
N GLN A 28 -14.18 -0.90 -13.23
CA GLN A 28 -14.70 0.39 -12.77
C GLN A 28 -13.63 1.50 -12.75
N GLN A 29 -12.85 1.65 -13.83
CA GLN A 29 -11.69 2.57 -13.85
C GLN A 29 -12.04 4.07 -13.76
N GLN A 30 -13.28 4.43 -14.09
CA GLN A 30 -13.73 5.82 -14.08
C GLN A 30 -14.49 6.21 -12.81
N ASP A 31 -14.90 5.22 -12.01
CA ASP A 31 -15.63 5.44 -10.76
C ASP A 31 -14.64 5.57 -9.60
N LEU A 32 -14.31 6.83 -9.27
CA LEU A 32 -13.34 7.14 -8.21
C LEU A 32 -13.84 6.75 -6.82
N GLU A 33 -15.15 6.82 -6.58
CA GLU A 33 -15.76 6.46 -5.30
C GLU A 33 -15.69 4.94 -5.10
N PHE A 34 -16.03 4.18 -6.14
CA PHE A 34 -15.88 2.73 -6.13
C PHE A 34 -14.41 2.32 -5.90
N GLN A 35 -13.47 2.95 -6.61
CA GLN A 35 -12.04 2.68 -6.41
C GLN A 35 -11.59 2.94 -4.97
N GLU A 36 -11.98 4.08 -4.42
CA GLU A 36 -11.64 4.43 -3.04
C GLU A 36 -12.17 3.39 -2.05
N GLN A 37 -13.44 2.97 -2.22
CA GLN A 37 -14.04 1.97 -1.35
C GLN A 37 -13.41 0.60 -1.52
N ALA A 38 -13.12 0.17 -2.75
CA ALA A 38 -12.47 -1.10 -3.01
C ALA A 38 -11.06 -1.15 -2.41
N LEU A 39 -10.27 -0.06 -2.50
CA LEU A 39 -8.96 0.06 -1.85
C LEU A 39 -9.05 -0.02 -0.32
N LYS A 40 -10.07 0.61 0.29
CA LYS A 40 -10.32 0.47 1.73
C LYS A 40 -10.65 -0.97 2.11
N THR A 41 -11.45 -1.67 1.31
CA THR A 41 -11.77 -3.09 1.53
C THR A 41 -10.53 -3.96 1.38
N MET A 42 -9.68 -3.73 0.37
CA MET A 42 -8.40 -4.43 0.21
C MET A 42 -7.53 -4.25 1.46
N ALA A 43 -7.46 -3.04 2.04
CA ALA A 43 -6.73 -2.79 3.28
C ALA A 43 -7.24 -3.65 4.46
N SER A 44 -8.53 -3.94 4.53
CA SER A 44 -9.09 -4.85 5.54
C SER A 44 -8.68 -6.29 5.29
N VAL A 45 -8.72 -6.74 4.03
CA VAL A 45 -8.28 -8.09 3.62
C VAL A 45 -6.79 -8.33 3.92
N PHE A 46 -5.93 -7.34 3.66
CA PHE A 46 -4.49 -7.47 3.93
C PHE A 46 -4.15 -7.62 5.41
N ARG A 47 -4.96 -7.03 6.30
CA ARG A 47 -4.74 -7.16 7.75
C ARG A 47 -5.07 -8.54 8.30
N THR A 48 -5.92 -9.30 7.60
CA THR A 48 -6.34 -10.63 8.05
C THR A 48 -5.62 -11.75 7.31
N SER A 49 -4.90 -11.47 6.22
CA SER A 49 -4.23 -12.49 5.43
C SER A 49 -2.92 -12.03 4.80
N ASP A 50 -1.80 -12.58 5.29
CA ASP A 50 -0.49 -12.45 4.65
C ASP A 50 -0.45 -13.09 3.27
N SER A 51 -1.28 -14.12 3.03
CA SER A 51 -1.41 -14.74 1.71
C SER A 51 -1.99 -13.77 0.68
N ALA A 52 -3.00 -12.99 1.08
CA ALA A 52 -3.56 -11.92 0.24
C ALA A 52 -2.53 -10.82 -0.04
N SER A 53 -1.78 -10.39 0.99
CA SER A 53 -0.69 -9.41 0.84
C SER A 53 0.42 -9.91 -0.09
N SER A 54 0.78 -11.18 0.00
CA SER A 54 1.76 -11.81 -0.89
C SER A 54 1.21 -11.95 -2.32
N TYR A 55 -0.07 -12.30 -2.45
CA TYR A 55 -0.73 -12.41 -3.75
C TYR A 55 -0.78 -11.07 -4.49
N LEU A 56 -1.02 -9.96 -3.78
CA LEU A 56 -1.00 -8.61 -4.36
C LEU A 56 0.26 -8.37 -5.21
N VAL A 57 1.43 -8.78 -4.69
CA VAL A 57 2.73 -8.59 -5.35
C VAL A 57 2.85 -9.41 -6.63
N THR A 58 2.30 -10.61 -6.65
CA THR A 58 2.30 -11.49 -7.83
C THR A 58 1.18 -11.19 -8.83
N SER A 59 0.24 -10.33 -8.43
CA SER A 59 -0.88 -9.89 -9.24
C SER A 59 -0.58 -8.55 -9.92
N ASP A 60 -1.36 -8.20 -10.93
CA ASP A 60 -1.39 -6.85 -11.51
C ASP A 60 -2.13 -5.82 -10.62
N GLY A 61 -2.65 -6.24 -9.47
CA GLY A 61 -3.27 -5.37 -8.47
C GLY A 61 -2.29 -4.33 -7.91
N LEU A 62 -1.04 -4.73 -7.63
CA LEU A 62 -0.02 -3.81 -7.14
C LEU A 62 0.24 -2.69 -8.15
N GLU A 63 0.47 -3.06 -9.43
CA GLU A 63 0.69 -2.09 -10.50
C GLU A 63 -0.48 -1.11 -10.63
N HIS A 64 -1.71 -1.59 -10.48
CA HIS A 64 -2.89 -0.75 -10.51
C HIS A 64 -2.91 0.27 -9.36
N ILE A 65 -2.65 -0.16 -8.12
CA ILE A 65 -2.56 0.75 -6.96
C ILE A 65 -1.46 1.78 -7.17
N LEU A 66 -0.29 1.35 -7.65
CA LEU A 66 0.83 2.24 -7.92
C LEU A 66 0.51 3.26 -9.01
N ARG A 67 -0.19 2.86 -10.07
CA ARG A 67 -0.64 3.76 -11.14
C ARG A 67 -1.52 4.89 -10.60
N ILE A 68 -2.41 4.59 -9.66
CA ILE A 68 -3.25 5.60 -9.00
C ILE A 68 -2.40 6.48 -8.08
N LEU A 69 -1.55 5.89 -7.24
CA LEU A 69 -0.76 6.64 -6.25
C LEU A 69 0.25 7.59 -6.90
N LEU A 70 0.91 7.13 -7.97
CA LEU A 70 1.96 7.84 -8.70
C LEU A 70 1.39 8.75 -9.81
N SER A 71 0.07 8.77 -10.01
CA SER A 71 -0.54 9.65 -11.01
C SER A 71 -0.27 11.12 -10.70
N SER A 72 -0.44 11.98 -11.71
CA SER A 72 -0.35 13.43 -11.55
C SER A 72 -1.37 13.95 -10.52
N ASN A 73 -1.30 15.24 -10.18
CA ASN A 73 -2.11 15.85 -9.11
C ASN A 73 -3.64 15.88 -9.39
N ASP A 74 -4.10 15.33 -10.50
CA ASP A 74 -5.50 15.33 -10.94
C ASP A 74 -6.42 14.42 -10.11
N LYS A 75 -5.89 13.37 -9.48
CA LYS A 75 -6.67 12.51 -8.58
C LYS A 75 -6.98 13.21 -7.24
N PRO A 76 -8.13 12.91 -6.60
CA PRO A 76 -8.43 13.43 -5.27
C PRO A 76 -7.48 12.84 -4.22
N ASN A 77 -7.21 13.61 -3.15
CA ASN A 77 -6.36 13.13 -2.06
C ASN A 77 -6.96 11.91 -1.36
N SER A 78 -8.28 11.80 -1.24
CA SER A 78 -8.95 10.65 -0.60
C SER A 78 -8.60 9.32 -1.28
N LEU A 79 -8.50 9.32 -2.61
CA LEU A 79 -8.10 8.14 -3.38
C LEU A 79 -6.63 7.79 -3.15
N ARG A 80 -5.73 8.79 -3.05
CA ARG A 80 -4.32 8.56 -2.70
C ARG A 80 -4.16 8.05 -1.28
N GLU A 81 -4.95 8.57 -0.35
CA GLU A 81 -5.00 8.11 1.03
C GLU A 81 -5.46 6.65 1.10
N ALA A 82 -6.48 6.26 0.32
CA ALA A 82 -6.93 4.87 0.23
C ALA A 82 -5.84 3.95 -0.36
N CYS A 83 -5.11 4.41 -1.38
CA CYS A 83 -3.95 3.68 -1.92
C CYS A 83 -2.88 3.46 -0.84
N LEU A 84 -2.42 4.53 -0.17
CA LEU A 84 -1.42 4.42 0.88
C LEU A 84 -1.90 3.52 2.01
N HIS A 85 -3.16 3.63 2.41
CA HIS A 85 -3.74 2.80 3.47
C HIS A 85 -3.71 1.31 3.10
N ALA A 86 -4.06 0.96 1.86
CA ALA A 86 -3.97 -0.41 1.35
C ALA A 86 -2.53 -0.92 1.33
N LEU A 87 -1.58 -0.12 0.83
CA LEU A 87 -0.16 -0.50 0.80
C LEU A 87 0.44 -0.65 2.20
N CYS A 88 0.08 0.24 3.14
CA CYS A 88 0.50 0.12 4.53
C CYS A 88 0.03 -1.21 5.14
N ALA A 89 -1.26 -1.53 4.97
CA ALA A 89 -1.84 -2.78 5.45
C ALA A 89 -1.16 -4.00 4.82
N ALA A 90 -0.85 -3.94 3.51
CA ALA A 90 -0.13 -5.00 2.83
C ALA A 90 1.31 -5.17 3.34
N CYS A 91 1.98 -4.09 3.78
CA CYS A 91 3.37 -4.13 4.23
C CYS A 91 3.56 -4.43 5.72
N GLU A 92 2.56 -4.22 6.57
CA GLU A 92 2.71 -4.12 8.03
C GLU A 92 3.49 -5.31 8.63
N ASN A 93 3.30 -6.53 8.13
CA ASN A 93 4.07 -7.71 8.54
C ASN A 93 4.49 -8.62 7.36
N ASN A 94 4.46 -8.12 6.12
CA ASN A 94 4.73 -8.93 4.94
C ASN A 94 6.01 -8.49 4.22
N ALA A 95 7.09 -9.25 4.39
CA ALA A 95 8.39 -8.95 3.80
C ALA A 95 8.37 -8.96 2.25
N ILE A 96 7.52 -9.78 1.63
CA ILE A 96 7.39 -9.86 0.17
C ILE A 96 6.82 -8.54 -0.37
N ALA A 97 5.74 -8.03 0.24
CA ALA A 97 5.14 -6.75 -0.11
C ALA A 97 6.10 -5.58 0.16
N GLN A 98 6.78 -5.57 1.31
CA GLN A 98 7.80 -4.56 1.62
C GLN A 98 8.90 -4.52 0.54
N GLN A 99 9.44 -5.67 0.16
CA GLN A 99 10.51 -5.76 -0.83
C GLN A 99 10.05 -5.30 -2.22
N ALA A 100 8.82 -5.66 -2.61
CA ALA A 100 8.23 -5.28 -3.89
C ALA A 100 8.01 -3.75 -4.00
N LEU A 101 7.63 -3.10 -2.90
CA LEU A 101 7.41 -1.67 -2.82
C LEU A 101 8.68 -0.84 -2.65
N CYS A 102 9.82 -1.48 -2.42
CA CYS A 102 11.12 -0.83 -2.33
C CYS A 102 11.65 -0.44 -3.72
N ILE A 103 11.01 0.55 -4.36
CA ILE A 103 11.39 1.17 -5.64
C ILE A 103 11.48 2.70 -5.47
N LEU A 104 12.35 3.36 -6.25
CA LEU A 104 12.69 4.79 -6.07
C LEU A 104 11.48 5.72 -6.14
N GLU A 105 10.57 5.45 -7.07
CA GLU A 105 9.36 6.24 -7.32
C GLU A 105 8.48 6.36 -6.08
N ILE A 106 8.38 5.27 -5.31
CA ILE A 106 7.60 5.24 -4.07
C ILE A 106 8.24 6.15 -3.03
N PHE A 107 9.56 6.10 -2.84
CA PHE A 107 10.20 6.98 -1.88
C PHE A 107 10.07 8.46 -2.26
N TYR A 108 10.17 8.80 -3.55
CA TYR A 108 9.93 10.18 -4.00
C TYR A 108 8.48 10.63 -3.76
N VAL A 109 7.49 9.77 -4.01
CA VAL A 109 6.09 10.13 -3.77
C VAL A 109 5.79 10.28 -2.27
N LEU A 110 6.36 9.41 -1.43
CA LEU A 110 6.19 9.49 0.03
C LEU A 110 6.84 10.76 0.57
N LYS A 111 8.04 11.11 0.11
CA LYS A 111 8.68 12.39 0.45
C LYS A 111 7.82 13.59 0.05
N LYS A 112 7.24 13.57 -1.16
CA LYS A 112 6.33 14.63 -1.62
C LYS A 112 5.13 14.76 -0.69
N PHE A 113 4.50 13.65 -0.33
CA PHE A 113 3.34 13.66 0.56
C PHE A 113 3.69 14.04 2.01
N LEU A 114 4.87 13.68 2.52
CA LEU A 114 5.36 14.17 3.81
C LEU A 114 5.42 15.71 3.86
N LEU A 115 5.80 16.35 2.76
CA LEU A 115 5.88 17.81 2.66
C LEU A 115 4.53 18.47 2.32
N MET A 116 3.47 17.68 2.10
CA MET A 116 2.16 18.17 1.65
C MET A 116 1.32 18.68 2.82
N LYS A 117 1.38 19.99 3.06
CA LYS A 117 0.66 20.66 4.16
C LYS A 117 -0.87 20.63 4.06
N SER A 118 -1.42 20.30 2.89
CA SER A 118 -2.87 20.29 2.64
C SER A 118 -3.58 19.00 3.10
N SER A 119 -2.85 17.95 3.49
CA SER A 119 -3.45 16.75 4.09
C SER A 119 -2.52 16.14 5.14
N THR A 120 -2.89 16.29 6.41
CA THR A 120 -2.24 15.59 7.53
C THR A 120 -2.36 14.08 7.38
N ARG A 121 -3.47 13.59 6.80
CA ARG A 121 -3.70 12.14 6.64
C ARG A 121 -2.71 11.53 5.63
N LEU A 122 -2.44 12.21 4.51
CA LEU A 122 -1.40 11.80 3.57
C LEU A 122 -0.01 11.81 4.23
N GLN A 123 0.31 12.82 5.04
CA GLN A 123 1.57 12.88 5.78
C GLN A 123 1.72 11.69 6.73
N THR A 124 0.70 11.40 7.53
CA THR A 124 0.70 10.28 8.49
C THR A 124 0.86 8.94 7.78
N LEU A 125 0.07 8.69 6.74
CA LEU A 125 0.16 7.43 5.99
C LEU A 125 1.51 7.29 5.26
N SER A 126 2.09 8.39 4.78
CA SER A 126 3.39 8.36 4.12
C SER A 126 4.52 8.06 5.11
N CYS A 127 4.46 8.66 6.30
CA CYS A 127 5.39 8.34 7.38
C CYS A 127 5.25 6.86 7.79
N TYR A 128 4.01 6.38 7.94
CA TYR A 128 3.75 4.99 8.30
C TYR A 128 4.27 4.00 7.26
N LEU A 129 4.00 4.23 5.97
CA LEU A 129 4.52 3.36 4.92
C LEU A 129 6.06 3.38 4.88
N LEU A 130 6.71 4.53 5.07
CA LEU A 130 8.17 4.59 5.17
C LEU A 130 8.70 3.73 6.32
N ILE A 131 8.06 3.77 7.49
CA ILE A 131 8.42 2.91 8.62
C ILE A 131 8.28 1.43 8.25
N CYS A 132 7.16 1.04 7.63
CA CYS A 132 6.96 -0.34 7.17
C CYS A 132 8.03 -0.77 6.17
N LEU A 133 8.40 0.10 5.22
CA LEU A 133 9.40 -0.22 4.20
C LEU A 133 10.83 -0.28 4.74
N MET A 134 11.14 0.40 5.85
CA MET A 134 12.48 0.43 6.45
C MET A 134 12.69 -0.64 7.54
N THR A 135 11.62 -1.09 8.18
CA THR A 135 11.68 -2.02 9.32
C THR A 135 12.21 -3.37 8.86
N ASN A 136 13.36 -3.78 9.38
CA ASN A 136 14.04 -5.04 9.01
C ASN A 136 14.28 -5.21 7.50
N ASN A 137 14.40 -4.11 6.76
CA ASN A 137 14.54 -4.11 5.30
C ASN A 137 15.67 -3.17 4.85
N GLU A 138 16.84 -3.74 4.57
CA GLU A 138 18.06 -3.02 4.16
C GLU A 138 17.86 -2.21 2.87
N LYS A 139 17.14 -2.78 1.89
CA LYS A 139 16.85 -2.09 0.62
C LYS A 139 16.02 -0.83 0.87
N GLY A 140 14.99 -0.94 1.71
CA GLY A 140 14.16 0.20 2.08
C GLY A 140 14.93 1.28 2.85
N GLN A 141 15.81 0.89 3.78
CA GLN A 141 16.68 1.84 4.49
C GLN A 141 17.64 2.57 3.55
N THR A 142 18.21 1.86 2.58
CA THR A 142 19.10 2.43 1.56
C THR A 142 18.36 3.45 0.70
N LEU A 143 17.21 3.07 0.15
CA LEU A 143 16.39 3.98 -0.68
C LEU A 143 15.88 5.20 0.11
N ALA A 144 15.50 5.02 1.38
CA ALA A 144 15.08 6.13 2.24
C ALA A 144 16.20 7.17 2.43
N ARG A 145 17.45 6.72 2.51
CA ARG A 145 18.63 7.58 2.62
C ARG A 145 18.93 8.28 1.30
N GLU A 146 18.99 7.54 0.19
CA GLU A 146 19.30 8.07 -1.15
C GLU A 146 18.29 9.14 -1.62
N THR A 147 17.01 8.91 -1.32
CA THR A 147 15.93 9.85 -1.68
C THR A 147 15.75 11.00 -0.68
N LYS A 148 16.52 10.99 0.42
CA LYS A 148 16.48 11.97 1.52
C LYS A 148 15.12 12.00 2.23
N CYS A 149 14.42 10.86 2.30
CA CYS A 149 13.22 10.71 3.13
C CYS A 149 13.56 10.87 4.61
N VAL A 150 14.69 10.30 5.06
CA VAL A 150 15.15 10.40 6.45
C VAL A 150 15.44 11.87 6.83
N ASP A 151 16.12 12.62 5.96
CA ASP A 151 16.36 14.05 6.18
C ASP A 151 15.06 14.85 6.25
N THR A 152 14.08 14.47 5.42
CA THR A 152 12.75 15.11 5.40
C THR A 152 12.01 14.86 6.71
N LEU A 153 12.04 13.62 7.23
CA LEU A 153 11.46 13.31 8.54
C LEU A 153 12.13 14.11 9.66
N ARG A 154 13.46 14.21 9.66
CA ARG A 154 14.23 15.01 10.64
C ARG A 154 13.94 16.51 10.57
N TYR A 155 13.50 17.02 9.43
CA TYR A 155 13.09 18.42 9.29
C TYR A 155 11.69 18.67 9.85
N LEU A 156 10.81 17.67 9.81
CA LEU A 156 9.41 17.78 10.21
C LEU A 156 9.17 17.52 11.70
N PHE A 157 10.01 16.72 12.35
CA PHE A 157 9.91 16.30 13.75
C PHE A 157 11.23 16.53 14.49
#